data_AF-A0A419J4H7-F1
#
_entry.id   AF-A0A419J4H7-F1
#
_cell.length_a   1.000
_cell.length_b   1.000
_cell.length_c   1.000
_cell.angle_alpha   90.00
_cell.angle_beta   90.00
_cell.angle_gamma   90.00
#
_symmetry.space_group_name_H-M   'P 1'
#
loop_
_entity.id
_entity.type
_entity.pdbx_description
1 polymer ?
#
loop_
_entity_poly.entity_id
_entity_poly.type
_entity_poly.pdbx_seq_one_letter_code
_entity_poly.pdbx_strand_id
1 'polypeptide(L)'
;MSLIALVLIIVGCSVPPPRSIIEKVIISHYESGPYKVMELVIGDIGPIPAAEKQYMGTEGYVVNVPSITLEFLRDIGEPWKYKKGHHMTFHDGTIRIKKTGDGEWLIVDIAGIPVL
;
A
#
# COMPACT_ATOMS: atom_id res chain seq x y z
N MET A 1 -27.84 -17.06 -42.58
CA MET A 1 -27.46 -17.59 -41.25
C MET A 1 -26.31 -16.73 -40.76
N SER A 2 -26.59 -15.81 -39.84
CA SER A 2 -25.66 -14.76 -39.42
C SER A 2 -24.58 -15.33 -38.51
N LEU A 3 -23.31 -15.08 -38.87
CA LEU A 3 -22.12 -15.40 -38.10
C LEU A 3 -22.08 -14.46 -36.87
N ILE A 4 -22.31 -14.99 -35.67
CA ILE A 4 -22.16 -14.24 -34.43
C ILE A 4 -20.65 -14.11 -34.16
N ALA A 5 -20.11 -12.91 -34.39
CA ALA A 5 -18.75 -12.56 -34.04
C ALA A 5 -18.64 -12.46 -32.51
N LEU A 6 -17.93 -13.42 -31.91
CA LEU A 6 -17.60 -13.43 -30.49
C LEU A 6 -16.51 -12.37 -30.23
N VAL A 7 -16.93 -11.15 -29.91
CA VAL A 7 -16.01 -10.08 -29.49
C VAL A 7 -15.54 -10.41 -28.06
N LEU A 8 -14.39 -11.09 -27.96
CA LEU A 8 -13.61 -11.21 -26.73
C LEU A 8 -13.11 -9.80 -26.37
N ILE A 9 -13.86 -9.13 -25.50
CA ILE A 9 -13.41 -7.89 -24.86
C ILE A 9 -12.31 -8.31 -23.88
N ILE A 10 -11.05 -8.22 -24.32
CA ILE A 10 -9.87 -8.27 -23.47
C ILE A 10 -9.89 -6.95 -22.68
N VAL A 11 -10.71 -6.88 -21.63
CA VAL A 11 -10.53 -5.89 -20.59
C VAL A 11 -9.16 -6.23 -20.01
N GLY A 12 -8.16 -5.38 -20.30
CA GLY A 12 -6.83 -5.51 -19.74
C GLY A 12 -6.93 -5.40 -18.21
N CYS A 13 -7.18 -6.53 -17.57
CA CYS A 13 -7.10 -6.66 -16.12
C CYS A 13 -5.62 -6.52 -15.77
N SER A 14 -5.22 -5.30 -15.45
CA SER A 14 -3.95 -5.03 -14.79
C SER A 14 -3.88 -5.94 -13.57
N VAL A 15 -2.93 -6.87 -13.56
CA VAL A 15 -2.81 -7.88 -12.51
C VAL A 15 -2.10 -7.26 -11.31
N PRO A 16 -2.70 -7.28 -10.11
CA PRO A 16 -2.07 -6.71 -8.93
C PRO A 16 -0.69 -7.31 -8.68
N PRO A 17 0.27 -6.52 -8.16
CA PRO A 17 1.57 -7.05 -7.82
C PRO A 17 1.45 -8.16 -6.77
N PRO A 18 2.35 -9.16 -6.77
CA PRO A 18 2.40 -10.18 -5.75
C PRO A 18 2.45 -9.57 -4.34
N ARG A 19 1.77 -10.22 -3.40
CA ARG A 19 1.71 -9.80 -1.99
C ARG A 19 3.09 -9.59 -1.37
N SER A 20 4.09 -10.39 -1.73
CA SER A 20 5.48 -10.24 -1.26
C SER A 20 6.16 -8.95 -1.73
N ILE A 21 5.83 -8.47 -2.94
CA ILE A 21 6.33 -7.18 -3.42
C ILE A 21 5.71 -6.06 -2.60
N ILE A 22 4.40 -6.12 -2.38
CA ILE A 22 3.66 -5.14 -1.57
C ILE A 22 4.21 -5.08 -0.15
N GLU A 23 4.41 -6.24 0.47
CA GLU A 23 4.99 -6.36 1.80
C GLU A 23 6.37 -5.68 1.87
N LYS A 24 7.25 -5.98 0.91
CA LYS A 24 8.57 -5.37 0.82
C LYS A 24 8.49 -3.84 0.68
N VAL A 25 7.58 -3.33 -0.13
CA VAL A 25 7.38 -1.88 -0.34
C VAL A 25 6.91 -1.20 0.95
N ILE A 26 5.94 -1.81 1.64
CA ILE A 26 5.40 -1.29 2.91
C ILE A 26 6.48 -1.29 3.99
N ILE A 27 7.17 -2.42 4.18
CA ILE A 27 8.25 -2.53 5.17
C ILE A 27 9.36 -1.52 4.87
N SER A 28 9.83 -1.48 3.62
CA SER A 28 10.90 -0.56 3.24
C SER A 28 10.53 0.91 3.47
N HIS A 29 9.26 1.29 3.28
CA HIS A 29 8.80 2.65 3.56
C HIS A 29 8.93 2.99 5.05
N TYR A 30 8.36 2.17 5.94
CA TYR A 30 8.41 2.45 7.38
C TYR A 30 9.83 2.33 7.96
N GLU A 31 10.61 1.35 7.50
CA GLU A 31 11.98 1.12 7.96
C GLU A 31 13.01 2.12 7.41
N SER A 32 12.66 2.86 6.35
CA SER A 32 13.42 4.06 5.96
C SER A 32 13.26 5.21 6.95
N GLY A 33 12.21 5.15 7.78
CA GLY A 33 11.90 6.12 8.82
C GLY A 33 12.33 5.66 10.21
N PRO A 34 11.73 6.22 11.27
CA PRO A 34 12.07 5.89 12.66
C PRO A 34 11.33 4.66 13.21
N TYR A 35 10.88 3.76 12.34
CA TYR A 35 10.05 2.61 12.70
C TYR A 35 10.72 1.30 12.31
N LYS A 36 10.35 0.23 12.99
CA LYS A 36 10.57 -1.14 12.55
C LYS A 36 9.23 -1.84 12.45
N VAL A 37 9.00 -2.57 11.35
CA VAL A 37 7.76 -3.32 11.17
C VAL A 37 7.89 -4.65 11.91
N MET A 38 7.06 -4.84 12.93
CA MET A 38 7.06 -6.05 13.76
C MET A 38 6.08 -7.09 13.23
N GLU A 39 4.93 -6.62 12.76
CA GLU A 39 3.88 -7.46 12.17
C GLU A 39 3.17 -6.66 11.09
N LEU A 40 2.86 -7.30 9.97
CA LEU A 40 2.12 -6.70 8.86
C LEU A 40 1.12 -7.73 8.31
N VAL A 41 -0.16 -7.41 8.44
CA VAL A 41 -1.23 -8.16 7.80
C VAL A 41 -1.70 -7.39 6.58
N ILE A 42 -1.44 -7.95 5.40
CA ILE A 42 -1.98 -7.44 4.14
C ILE A 42 -3.39 -8.02 3.95
N GLY A 43 -4.37 -7.18 3.64
CA GLY A 43 -5.71 -7.58 3.30
C GLY A 43 -5.87 -7.74 1.80
N ASP A 44 -7.01 -7.26 1.31
CA ASP A 44 -7.32 -7.22 -0.11
C ASP A 44 -6.47 -6.19 -0.87
N ILE A 45 -6.18 -6.51 -2.12
CA ILE A 45 -5.46 -5.64 -3.05
C ILE A 45 -6.40 -5.36 -4.21
N GLY A 46 -6.90 -4.13 -4.27
CA GLY A 46 -7.89 -3.69 -5.24
C GLY A 46 -7.34 -2.65 -6.21
N PRO A 47 -7.95 -2.49 -7.40
CA PRO A 47 -7.63 -1.39 -8.29
C PRO A 47 -7.99 -0.06 -7.63
N ILE A 48 -7.24 0.99 -7.96
CA ILE A 48 -7.58 2.35 -7.53
C ILE A 48 -8.95 2.75 -8.11
N PRO A 49 -9.85 3.40 -7.33
CA PRO A 49 -11.12 3.87 -7.82
C PRO A 49 -10.97 4.71 -9.08
N ALA A 50 -11.89 4.53 -10.05
CA ALA A 50 -11.78 5.14 -11.38
C ALA A 50 -11.68 6.68 -11.33
N ALA A 51 -12.31 7.33 -10.34
CA ALA A 51 -12.24 8.77 -10.12
C ALA A 51 -10.81 9.26 -9.78
N GLU A 52 -9.97 8.41 -9.21
CA GLU A 52 -8.61 8.74 -8.78
C GLU A 52 -7.56 8.32 -9.82
N LYS A 53 -7.88 7.35 -10.69
CA LYS A 53 -7.00 6.89 -11.77
C LYS A 53 -6.56 8.02 -12.71
N GLN A 54 -7.41 9.03 -12.91
CA GLN A 54 -7.13 10.17 -13.80
C GLN A 54 -5.87 10.95 -13.39
N TYR A 55 -5.46 10.90 -12.12
CA TYR A 55 -4.34 11.66 -11.58
C TYR A 55 -3.03 10.87 -11.48
N MET A 56 -3.03 9.57 -11.79
CA MET A 56 -1.87 8.71 -11.53
C MET A 56 -1.02 8.38 -12.75
N GLY A 57 -1.59 8.44 -13.96
CA GLY A 57 -0.87 8.23 -15.23
C GLY A 57 -0.19 6.87 -15.41
N THR A 58 -0.21 6.02 -14.39
CA THR A 58 0.51 4.74 -14.25
C THR A 58 -0.33 3.75 -13.46
N GLU A 59 0.03 2.48 -13.52
CA GLU A 59 -0.64 1.39 -12.81
C GLU A 59 -0.57 1.59 -11.29
N GLY A 60 -1.70 1.43 -10.59
CA GLY A 60 -1.76 1.63 -9.15
C GLY A 60 -2.86 0.82 -8.49
N TYR A 61 -2.63 0.50 -7.21
CA TYR A 61 -3.48 -0.36 -6.39
C TYR A 61 -3.71 0.25 -5.01
N VAL A 62 -4.87 -0.09 -4.44
CA VAL A 62 -5.21 0.14 -3.05
C VAL A 62 -4.99 -1.16 -2.31
N VAL A 63 -4.21 -1.10 -1.24
CA VAL A 63 -3.90 -2.22 -0.37
C VAL A 63 -4.58 -1.97 0.96
N ASN A 64 -5.50 -2.83 1.34
CA ASN A 64 -6.06 -2.83 2.69
C ASN A 64 -5.03 -3.43 3.64
N VAL A 65 -4.83 -2.81 4.79
CA VAL A 65 -3.92 -3.27 5.85
C VAL A 65 -4.74 -3.43 7.13
N PRO A 66 -5.35 -4.60 7.35
CA PRO A 66 -6.14 -4.88 8.55
C PRO A 66 -5.38 -4.60 9.85
N SER A 67 -4.08 -4.90 9.88
CA SER A 67 -3.22 -4.52 10.99
C SER A 67 -1.77 -4.34 10.58
N ILE A 68 -1.10 -3.41 11.25
CA ILE A 68 0.36 -3.25 11.21
C ILE A 68 0.85 -2.87 12.61
N THR A 69 1.86 -3.56 13.10
CA THR A 69 2.51 -3.28 14.38
C THR A 69 3.88 -2.67 14.12
N LEU A 70 4.11 -1.46 14.63
CA LEU A 70 5.36 -0.72 14.50
C LEU A 70 6.07 -0.61 15.85
N GLU A 71 7.37 -0.85 15.86
CA GLU A 71 8.27 -0.51 16.97
C GLU A 71 8.91 0.86 16.70
N PHE A 72 8.88 1.75 17.68
CA PHE A 72 9.54 3.06 17.61
C PHE A 72 11.04 2.91 17.86
N LEU A 73 11.89 3.30 16.91
CA LEU A 73 13.35 3.18 17.05
C LEU A 73 14.01 4.36 17.79
N ARG A 74 13.27 5.46 17.95
CA ARG A 74 13.62 6.64 18.73
C ARG A 74 12.36 7.21 19.38
N ASP A 75 12.52 8.08 20.36
CA ASP A 75 11.37 8.78 20.93
C ASP A 75 10.74 9.72 19.87
N ILE A 76 9.40 9.77 19.76
CA ILE A 76 8.65 10.54 18.76
C ILE A 76 7.49 11.33 19.40
N GLY A 77 7.27 12.56 18.93
CA GLY A 77 6.16 13.45 19.31
C GLY A 77 6.43 14.27 20.58
N GLU A 78 5.99 15.53 20.62
CA GLU A 78 6.26 16.46 21.73
C GLU A 78 5.40 16.17 22.99
N PRO A 79 5.98 16.17 24.22
CA PRO A 79 7.41 16.24 24.51
C PRO A 79 8.10 14.89 24.31
N TRP A 80 7.40 13.76 24.53
CA TRP A 80 7.72 12.39 24.08
C TRP A 80 6.44 11.54 24.12
N LYS A 81 5.56 11.66 23.11
CA LYS A 81 4.30 10.89 23.06
C LYS A 81 4.54 9.39 22.93
N TYR A 82 5.63 9.00 22.27
CA TYR A 82 6.02 7.61 22.04
C TYR A 82 7.49 7.42 22.37
N LYS A 83 7.80 6.37 23.12
CA LYS A 83 9.16 6.04 23.56
C LYS A 83 9.80 5.01 22.65
N LYS A 84 11.12 5.06 22.55
CA LYS A 84 11.91 4.01 21.89
C LYS A 84 11.57 2.63 22.48
N GLY A 85 11.39 1.65 21.60
CA GLY A 85 11.01 0.28 21.95
C GLY A 85 9.52 0.10 22.26
N HIS A 86 8.72 1.17 22.23
CA HIS A 86 7.27 1.03 22.33
C HIS A 86 6.72 0.39 21.06
N HIS A 87 5.66 -0.40 21.20
CA HIS A 87 4.97 -1.02 20.07
C HIS A 87 3.58 -0.42 19.94
N MET A 88 3.18 -0.08 18.71
CA MET A 88 1.81 0.33 18.42
C MET A 88 1.28 -0.45 17.25
N THR A 89 0.07 -0.97 17.43
CA THR A 89 -0.69 -1.63 16.38
C THR A 89 -1.73 -0.66 15.85
N PHE A 90 -1.70 -0.45 14.55
CA PHE A 90 -2.70 0.31 13.81
C PHE A 90 -3.59 -0.67 13.08
N HIS A 91 -4.88 -0.34 13.02
CA HIS A 91 -5.91 -1.17 12.40
C HIS A 91 -6.60 -0.41 11.28
N ASP A 92 -7.20 -1.16 10.35
CA ASP A 92 -8.02 -0.61 9.27
C ASP A 92 -7.28 0.44 8.41
N GLY A 93 -5.99 0.20 8.19
CA GLY A 93 -5.14 1.02 7.34
C GLY A 93 -5.41 0.79 5.86
N THR A 94 -5.15 1.82 5.06
CA THR A 94 -5.19 1.71 3.59
C THR A 94 -3.95 2.35 3.00
N ILE A 95 -3.25 1.62 2.13
CA ILE A 95 -2.02 2.09 1.48
C ILE A 95 -2.25 2.10 -0.02
N ARG A 96 -1.98 3.24 -0.66
CA ARG A 96 -2.01 3.37 -2.12
C ARG A 96 -0.59 3.19 -2.64
N ILE A 97 -0.43 2.26 -3.58
CA ILE A 97 0.83 2.05 -4.28
C ILE A 97 0.69 2.36 -5.77
N LYS A 98 1.76 2.86 -6.37
CA LYS A 98 1.87 3.08 -7.81
C LYS A 98 3.13 2.45 -8.36
N LYS A 99 3.06 2.02 -9.61
CA LYS A 99 4.21 1.60 -10.38
C LYS A 99 4.83 2.82 -11.06
N THR A 100 6.11 3.06 -10.84
CA THR A 100 6.86 4.11 -11.53
C THR A 100 7.20 3.68 -12.96
N GLY A 101 7.64 4.64 -13.79
CA GLY A 101 7.95 4.38 -15.21
C GLY A 101 9.12 3.41 -15.43
N ASP A 102 10.01 3.28 -14.45
CA ASP A 102 11.11 2.31 -14.38
C ASP A 102 10.69 0.94 -13.81
N GLY A 103 9.43 0.79 -13.40
CA GLY A 103 8.83 -0.46 -12.96
C GLY A 103 8.91 -0.74 -11.46
N GLU A 104 9.46 0.19 -10.66
CA GLU A 104 9.44 0.10 -9.19
C GLU A 104 8.05 0.40 -8.62
N TRP A 105 7.80 -0.04 -7.38
CA TRP A 105 6.55 0.20 -6.68
C TRP A 105 6.78 1.14 -5.51
N LEU A 106 5.98 2.20 -5.42
CA LEU A 106 6.11 3.22 -4.39
C LEU A 106 4.78 3.44 -3.68
N ILE A 107 4.85 3.72 -2.37
CA ILE A 107 3.71 4.23 -1.62
C ILE A 107 3.46 5.68 -2.01
N VAL A 108 2.20 6.00 -2.30
CA VAL A 108 1.74 7.34 -2.69
C VAL A 108 0.99 8.01 -1.55
N ASP A 109 0.23 7.20 -0.80
CA ASP A 109 -0.65 7.68 0.25
C ASP A 109 -0.88 6.57 1.29
N ILE A 110 -1.05 6.98 2.54
CA ILE A 110 -1.32 6.11 3.68
C ILE A 110 -2.43 6.75 4.49
N ALA A 111 -3.55 6.04 4.61
CA ALA A 111 -4.70 6.42 5.42
C ALA A 111 -4.85 5.47 6.61
N GLY A 112 -5.25 5.99 7.77
CA GLY A 112 -5.48 5.20 8.98
C GLY A 112 -4.22 4.78 9.76
N ILE A 113 -3.03 4.95 9.17
CA ILE A 113 -1.76 4.70 9.84
C ILE A 113 -0.97 6.01 9.87
N PRO A 114 -0.76 6.64 11.05
CA PRO A 114 -0.06 7.91 11.14
C PRO A 114 1.38 7.76 10.66
N VAL A 115 1.77 8.63 9.73
CA VAL A 115 3.14 8.82 9.29
C VAL A 115 3.66 10.05 10.04
N LEU A 116 4.42 9.85 11.12
CA LEU A 116 5.11 10.95 11.84
C LEU A 116 6.52 11.15 11.31
#